data_AF-A0AAN1QND7-F1
#
_entry.id   AF-A0AAN1QND7-F1
#
_cell.length_a   1.000
_cell.length_b   1.000
_cell.length_c   1.000
_cell.angle_alpha   90.00
_cell.angle_beta   90.00
_cell.angle_gamma   90.00
#
_symmetry.space_group_name_H-M   'P 1'
#
loop_
_entity.id
_entity.type
_entity.pdbx_description
1 polymer ?
#
loop_
_entity_poly.entity_id
_entity_poly.type
_entity_poly.pdbx_seq_one_letter_code
_entity_poly.pdbx_strand_id
1 'polypeptide(L)'
;MKRLFSALLLAPALAGVAASAASANGLNNDQLQKIDAVTPNGITAGQITSIGELSDVKPTDWAYQALQSLVERYGCIVGYPDRTYRGSRALTRYEFAAGLNACLDKVIEFAASKEDLDTLKRLTEEFQAELATLRGRVDSLEARVKELEATRFSTTTKLQGEVIFSLDAVANSAGNERNQDGAVSFGNRVTLNLNTSFTGKDLLLTRLRARNIETIQQRLSPGFNPSGSRLDYDGTGSPGVPNSANTFFLDKLLYRFPVGDVSFTVGTAGIQPQDYGLSDATFFSSPANTKAFKYVGAGVYADTRDADTAGVGFNWKVSKNFSFQAGYINRNSADVSAANSGGFFAFTPAGTGTNSWDVNAQVKFNTDNNKFRAALAYALRNGRYATDFGTTNAFQPFGATNYNSNNLALTLGWAISDAVTLSAGYGIGFVNEQGTNQNATVQNYAIGLTFPNLFADGNEFGVAAGQQPWVSSASTRSAEDTGSFGVETYYKFQVTDNISITPGIYVFNNTNGQQDGGTTYVPFLKTVFRF
;
A
#
# COMPACT_ATOMS: atom_id res chain seq x y z
N MET A 1 0.71 -38.22 12.37
CA MET A 1 0.97 -37.12 11.41
C MET A 1 1.35 -35.81 12.13
N LYS A 2 2.30 -35.84 13.09
CA LYS A 2 2.62 -34.68 13.95
C LYS A 2 4.14 -34.46 14.17
N ARG A 3 4.99 -34.95 13.25
CA ARG A 3 6.46 -34.77 13.34
C ARG A 3 7.09 -34.49 11.98
N LEU A 4 6.65 -33.41 11.33
CA LEU A 4 7.28 -32.92 10.10
C LEU A 4 7.51 -31.39 10.08
N PHE A 5 7.35 -30.70 11.21
CA PHE A 5 7.41 -29.24 11.28
C PHE A 5 8.63 -28.66 12.02
N SER A 6 9.63 -29.46 12.38
CA SER A 6 10.74 -28.99 13.24
C SER A 6 12.12 -28.93 12.57
N ALA A 7 12.19 -28.83 11.24
CA ALA A 7 13.48 -28.93 10.53
C ALA A 7 13.80 -27.81 9.53
N LEU A 8 13.12 -26.65 9.55
CA LEU A 8 13.38 -25.57 8.58
C LEU A 8 13.81 -24.22 9.17
N LEU A 9 14.25 -24.17 10.43
CA LEU A 9 14.74 -22.94 11.08
C LEU A 9 16.17 -23.12 11.59
N LEU A 10 17.12 -23.32 10.68
CA LEU A 10 18.56 -23.16 10.95
C LEU A 10 19.19 -22.47 9.72
N ALA A 11 19.95 -21.41 10.00
CA ALA A 11 20.40 -20.35 9.11
C ALA A 11 21.26 -20.79 7.89
N PRO A 12 21.62 -19.84 7.00
CA PRO A 12 22.90 -19.19 7.26
C PRO A 12 22.86 -17.65 7.17
N ALA A 13 23.55 -17.06 8.14
CA ALA A 13 24.10 -15.72 8.10
C ALA A 13 25.21 -15.63 7.04
N LEU A 14 25.28 -14.52 6.31
CA LEU A 14 26.50 -13.83 5.83
C LEU A 14 26.12 -12.75 4.81
N ALA A 15 26.13 -11.50 5.22
CA ALA A 15 26.44 -10.33 4.39
C ALA A 15 26.59 -9.10 5.29
N GLY A 16 27.83 -8.77 5.67
CA GLY A 16 28.17 -7.44 6.14
C GLY A 16 28.55 -6.57 4.94
N VAL A 17 28.18 -5.28 4.96
CA VAL A 17 29.07 -4.14 4.74
C VAL A 17 28.38 -2.86 5.27
N ALA A 18 29.05 -2.25 6.25
CA ALA A 18 29.16 -0.85 6.61
C ALA A 18 27.97 0.12 6.45
N ALA A 19 27.42 0.54 7.59
CA ALA A 19 26.95 1.90 7.80
C ALA A 19 27.66 2.47 9.03
N SER A 20 28.37 3.59 8.82
CA SER A 20 29.05 4.38 9.83
C SER A 20 28.05 4.94 10.86
N ALA A 21 28.08 4.41 12.08
CA ALA A 21 27.42 5.01 13.23
C ALA A 21 28.34 6.07 13.84
N ALA A 22 27.98 7.34 13.68
CA ALA A 22 28.51 8.41 14.50
C ALA A 22 27.96 8.29 15.92
N SER A 23 28.87 8.37 16.88
CA SER A 23 28.68 8.13 18.30
C SER A 23 27.60 9.02 18.94
N ALA A 24 26.53 8.41 19.45
CA ALA A 24 25.73 9.00 20.51
C ALA A 24 26.36 8.60 21.85
N ASN A 25 27.14 9.52 22.43
CA ASN A 25 27.65 9.37 23.79
C ASN A 25 26.47 9.21 24.75
N GLY A 26 26.46 8.08 25.47
CA GLY A 26 25.57 7.84 26.59
C GLY A 26 25.76 8.92 27.66
N LEU A 27 24.65 9.33 28.27
CA LEU A 27 24.64 10.17 29.45
C LEU A 27 25.32 9.40 30.60
N ASN A 28 26.46 9.91 31.06
CA ASN A 28 27.21 9.34 32.17
C ASN A 28 26.49 9.57 33.52
N ASN A 29 26.65 8.60 34.43
CA ASN A 29 26.17 8.65 35.83
C ASN A 29 26.69 9.86 36.64
N ASP A 30 27.71 10.57 36.14
CA ASP A 30 28.21 11.82 36.72
C ASP A 30 27.27 13.02 36.52
N GLN A 31 26.29 12.94 35.60
CA GLN A 31 25.28 13.99 35.43
C GLN A 31 24.03 13.79 36.30
N LEU A 32 23.79 12.56 36.78
CA LEU A 32 22.74 12.27 37.78
C LEU A 32 23.17 12.63 39.20
N GLN A 33 24.47 12.58 39.52
CA GLN A 33 25.00 13.02 40.81
C GLN A 33 25.11 14.56 40.97
N LYS A 34 24.85 15.34 39.92
CA LYS A 34 24.84 16.81 39.98
C LYS A 34 23.45 17.42 40.23
N ILE A 35 22.39 16.60 40.29
CA ILE A 35 21.05 17.05 40.71
C ILE A 35 20.84 16.84 42.23
N ASP A 36 21.63 15.99 42.87
CA ASP A 36 21.66 15.79 44.34
C ASP A 36 22.62 16.74 45.09
N ALA A 37 23.26 17.68 44.38
CA ALA A 37 24.27 18.59 44.94
C ALA A 37 23.78 20.04 45.18
N VAL A 38 22.49 20.22 45.49
CA VAL A 38 21.99 21.45 46.12
C VAL A 38 21.30 21.08 47.42
N THR A 39 22.11 20.76 48.44
CA THR A 39 22.06 21.36 49.79
C THR A 39 22.99 20.60 50.73
N PRO A 40 24.18 21.14 51.04
CA PRO A 40 24.76 20.95 52.35
C PRO A 40 25.09 22.33 52.90
N ASN A 41 24.16 22.92 53.64
CA ASN A 41 24.46 23.86 54.71
C ASN A 41 23.26 23.86 55.64
N GLY A 42 23.46 23.28 56.82
CA GLY A 42 22.54 23.45 57.94
C GLY A 42 22.33 24.93 58.18
N ILE A 43 21.08 25.35 58.08
CA ILE A 43 20.61 26.58 58.70
C ILE A 43 19.51 26.13 59.65
N THR A 44 19.88 26.04 60.92
CA THR A 44 19.03 26.36 62.05
C THR A 44 18.41 27.75 61.79
N ALA A 45 17.35 27.80 60.98
CA ALA A 45 16.55 28.99 60.76
C ALA A 45 15.36 28.90 61.72
N GLY A 46 15.25 29.91 62.58
CA GLY A 46 14.31 29.94 63.70
C GLY A 46 12.92 29.50 63.30
N GLN A 47 12.42 28.50 64.04
CA GLN A 47 11.03 28.10 64.02
C GLN A 47 10.20 29.36 64.32
N ILE A 48 9.44 29.85 63.34
CA ILE A 48 8.51 30.96 63.55
C ILE A 48 7.40 30.41 64.45
N THR A 49 7.35 30.86 65.70
CA THR A 49 6.39 30.37 66.71
C THR A 49 5.15 31.25 66.83
N SER A 50 5.06 32.34 66.06
CA SER A 50 3.90 33.23 66.02
C SER A 50 3.63 33.82 64.64
N ILE A 51 2.34 33.98 64.30
CA ILE A 51 1.91 34.58 63.02
C ILE A 51 2.34 36.04 62.87
N GLY A 52 2.63 36.73 63.98
CA GLY A 52 3.10 38.11 63.97
C GLY A 52 4.50 38.31 63.37
N GLU A 53 5.25 37.22 63.13
CA GLU A 53 6.58 37.26 62.51
C GLU A 53 6.53 37.17 60.98
N LEU A 54 5.35 36.91 60.39
CA LEU A 54 5.15 36.88 58.94
C LEU A 54 4.90 38.29 58.42
N SER A 55 5.77 38.75 57.52
CA SER A 55 5.78 40.14 57.03
C SER A 55 4.62 40.48 56.08
N ASP A 56 3.94 39.48 55.52
CA ASP A 56 2.92 39.62 54.48
C ASP A 56 1.50 39.25 54.92
N VAL A 57 1.27 39.02 56.22
CA VAL A 57 -0.05 38.72 56.79
C VAL A 57 -0.42 39.77 57.85
N LYS A 58 -1.53 40.48 57.66
CA LYS A 58 -1.98 41.55 58.57
C LYS A 58 -3.16 41.07 59.43
N PRO A 59 -3.34 41.60 60.66
CA PRO A 59 -4.49 41.28 61.51
C PRO A 59 -5.87 41.54 60.89
N THR A 60 -5.91 42.39 59.85
CA THR A 60 -7.13 42.72 59.09
C THR A 60 -7.44 41.73 57.96
N ASP A 61 -6.53 40.81 57.63
CA ASP A 61 -6.71 39.87 56.53
C ASP A 61 -7.69 38.76 56.92
N TRP A 62 -8.57 38.38 55.99
CA TRP A 62 -9.60 37.37 56.23
C TRP A 62 -9.04 36.01 56.68
N ALA A 63 -7.82 35.67 56.23
CA ALA A 63 -7.15 34.41 56.55
C ALA A 63 -6.35 34.47 57.86
N TYR A 64 -6.22 35.64 58.50
CA TYR A 64 -5.35 35.83 59.67
C TYR A 64 -5.72 34.87 60.82
N GLN A 65 -6.99 34.77 61.18
CA GLN A 65 -7.43 33.87 62.27
C GLN A 65 -7.21 32.39 61.94
N ALA A 66 -7.42 31.99 60.68
CA ALA A 66 -7.21 30.61 60.24
C ALA A 66 -5.72 30.24 60.28
N LEU A 67 -4.86 31.12 59.76
CA LEU A 67 -3.42 30.95 59.80
C LEU A 67 -2.87 31.03 61.22
N GLN A 68 -3.42 31.89 62.07
CA GLN A 68 -3.03 31.99 63.48
C GLN A 68 -3.26 30.65 64.19
N SER A 69 -4.42 30.04 63.98
CA SER A 69 -4.68 28.72 64.54
C SER A 69 -3.74 27.65 63.97
N LEU A 70 -3.43 27.69 62.67
CA LEU A 70 -2.55 26.71 62.04
C LEU A 70 -1.09 26.82 62.48
N VAL A 71 -0.58 28.04 62.70
CA VAL A 71 0.80 28.32 63.13
C VAL A 71 0.94 28.16 64.64
N GLU A 72 0.09 28.82 65.42
CA GLU A 72 0.28 28.95 66.87
C GLU A 72 -0.34 27.78 67.65
N ARG A 73 -1.50 27.26 67.20
CA ARG A 73 -2.21 26.18 67.89
C ARG A 73 -1.83 24.79 67.38
N TYR A 74 -1.62 24.65 66.07
CA TYR A 74 -1.34 23.36 65.44
C TYR A 74 0.11 23.17 65.00
N GLY A 75 0.92 24.23 64.92
CA GLY A 75 2.32 24.15 64.47
C GLY A 75 2.50 23.63 63.04
N CYS A 76 1.44 23.65 62.24
CA CYS A 76 1.34 22.97 60.95
C CYS A 76 2.01 23.71 59.79
N ILE A 77 2.14 25.03 59.91
CA ILE A 77 2.64 25.89 58.85
C ILE A 77 3.85 26.62 59.40
N VAL A 78 5.02 26.32 58.83
CA VAL A 78 6.23 27.13 58.98
C VAL A 78 6.24 28.02 57.75
N GLY A 79 6.17 29.34 57.93
CA GLY A 79 6.28 30.28 56.80
C GLY A 79 7.54 30.01 55.97
N TYR A 80 7.63 30.61 54.79
CA TYR A 80 8.84 30.51 53.97
C TYR A 80 10.06 31.05 54.75
N PRO A 81 11.29 30.59 54.44
CA PRO A 81 12.51 31.04 55.13
C PRO A 81 12.73 32.56 55.12
N ASP A 82 12.09 33.27 54.18
CA ASP A 82 12.08 34.73 54.06
C ASP A 82 11.03 35.44 54.93
N ARG A 83 10.38 34.73 55.86
CA ARG A 83 9.32 35.23 56.76
C ARG A 83 8.08 35.74 56.02
N THR A 84 7.68 35.01 54.98
CA THR A 84 6.43 35.26 54.23
C THR A 84 5.52 34.03 54.19
N TYR A 85 4.23 34.22 53.96
CA TYR A 85 3.23 33.17 53.69
C TYR A 85 2.94 33.01 52.18
N ARG A 86 3.11 34.09 51.40
CA ARG A 86 2.87 34.19 49.96
C ARG A 86 1.43 33.87 49.53
N GLY A 87 0.45 34.34 50.30
CA GLY A 87 -0.98 34.07 50.06
C GLY A 87 -1.57 34.69 48.78
N SER A 88 -0.85 35.58 48.10
CA SER A 88 -1.29 36.27 46.88
C SER A 88 -0.95 35.53 45.58
N ARG A 89 -0.27 34.38 45.64
CA ARG A 89 0.05 33.56 44.45
C ARG A 89 -0.58 32.17 44.52
N ALA A 90 -0.78 31.58 43.35
CA ALA A 90 -1.15 30.16 43.26
C ALA A 90 -0.01 29.28 43.80
N LEU A 91 -0.39 28.27 44.58
CA LEU A 91 0.50 27.26 45.15
C LEU A 91 0.74 26.12 44.15
N THR A 92 1.95 25.57 44.11
CA THR A 92 2.24 24.38 43.29
C THR A 92 1.74 23.10 43.98
N ARG A 93 1.52 22.03 43.21
CA ARG A 93 1.11 20.72 43.76
C ARG A 93 2.09 20.19 44.82
N TYR A 94 3.39 20.47 44.67
CA TYR A 94 4.42 20.07 45.63
C TYR A 94 4.39 20.90 46.91
N GLU A 95 4.17 22.21 46.80
CA GLU A 95 4.03 23.09 47.97
C GLU A 95 2.78 22.76 48.79
N PHE A 96 1.67 22.42 48.12
CA PHE A 96 0.47 21.91 48.79
C PHE A 96 0.76 20.63 49.57
N ALA A 97 1.40 19.66 48.90
CA ALA A 97 1.68 18.35 49.47
C ALA A 97 2.61 18.45 50.68
N ALA A 98 3.63 19.33 50.63
CA ALA A 98 4.53 19.56 51.74
C ALA A 98 3.81 20.17 52.96
N GLY A 99 2.97 21.20 52.76
CA GLY A 99 2.19 21.80 53.83
C GLY A 99 1.13 20.86 54.42
N LEU A 100 0.48 20.06 53.58
CA LEU A 100 -0.47 19.04 54.02
C LEU A 100 0.21 17.92 54.81
N ASN A 101 1.36 17.42 54.34
CA ASN A 101 2.14 16.39 55.03
C ASN A 101 2.61 16.87 56.41
N ALA A 102 3.05 18.13 56.52
CA ALA A 102 3.45 18.72 57.80
C ALA A 102 2.28 18.83 58.81
N CYS A 103 1.05 18.98 58.34
CA CYS A 103 -0.12 19.11 59.21
C CYS A 103 -0.86 17.79 59.46
N LEU A 104 -0.67 16.77 58.62
CA LEU A 104 -1.36 15.48 58.71
C LEU A 104 -1.11 14.81 60.08
N ASP A 105 0.13 14.84 60.55
CA ASP A 105 0.54 14.24 61.83
C ASP A 105 -0.20 14.88 63.03
N LYS A 106 -0.55 16.17 62.93
CA LYS A 106 -1.23 16.93 64.00
C LYS A 106 -2.75 16.81 63.94
N VAL A 107 -3.31 16.65 62.74
CA VAL A 107 -4.75 16.38 62.56
C VAL A 107 -5.09 14.97 63.04
N ILE A 108 -4.21 13.98 62.81
CA ILE A 108 -4.35 12.62 63.32
C ILE A 108 -4.36 12.57 64.86
N GLU A 109 -3.65 13.49 65.52
CA GLU A 109 -3.56 13.58 66.98
C GLU A 109 -4.85 14.11 67.65
N PHE A 110 -5.69 14.88 66.92
CA PHE A 110 -6.89 15.53 67.48
C PHE A 110 -8.23 15.10 66.87
N ALA A 111 -8.25 14.53 65.65
CA ALA A 111 -9.49 14.35 64.89
C ALA A 111 -10.12 12.94 64.95
N ALA A 112 -9.55 11.98 65.67
CA ALA A 112 -10.00 10.61 65.55
C ALA A 112 -10.28 9.95 66.91
N SER A 113 -11.51 9.45 67.05
CA SER A 113 -11.80 8.37 68.00
C SER A 113 -10.96 7.15 67.61
N LYS A 114 -10.66 6.25 68.55
CA LYS A 114 -9.84 5.05 68.30
C LYS A 114 -10.34 4.21 67.11
N GLU A 115 -11.64 4.26 66.81
CA GLU A 115 -12.29 3.58 65.66
C GLU A 115 -12.07 4.28 64.30
N ASP A 116 -11.99 5.62 64.27
CA ASP A 116 -11.74 6.38 63.04
C ASP A 116 -10.27 6.28 62.60
N LEU A 117 -9.34 6.15 63.55
CA LEU A 117 -7.92 5.88 63.27
C LEU A 117 -7.74 4.53 62.58
N ASP A 118 -8.45 3.50 63.01
CA ASP A 118 -8.36 2.18 62.40
C ASP A 118 -9.02 2.16 61.00
N THR A 119 -10.11 2.90 60.81
CA THR A 119 -10.77 3.02 59.49
C THR A 119 -9.90 3.78 58.49
N LEU A 120 -9.28 4.89 58.91
CA LEU A 120 -8.34 5.64 58.08
C LEU A 120 -7.07 4.84 57.79
N LYS A 121 -6.49 4.15 58.77
CA LYS A 121 -5.36 3.23 58.53
C LYS A 121 -5.72 2.18 57.48
N ARG A 122 -6.88 1.54 57.62
CA ARG A 122 -7.35 0.53 56.66
C ARG A 122 -7.52 1.11 55.25
N LEU A 123 -8.18 2.27 55.12
CA LEU A 123 -8.33 2.94 53.83
C LEU A 123 -6.96 3.35 53.25
N THR A 124 -6.02 3.79 54.08
CA THR A 124 -4.66 4.16 53.65
C THR A 124 -3.88 2.94 53.17
N GLU A 125 -4.02 1.79 53.84
CA GLU A 125 -3.45 0.50 53.43
C GLU A 125 -4.07 0.01 52.11
N GLU A 126 -5.39 0.11 51.96
CA GLU A 126 -6.12 -0.22 50.73
C GLU A 126 -5.68 0.70 49.56
N PHE A 127 -5.57 2.01 49.80
CA PHE A 127 -5.07 2.96 48.80
C PHE A 127 -3.61 2.72 48.41
N GLN A 128 -2.74 2.35 49.36
CA GLN A 128 -1.35 1.99 49.05
C GLN A 128 -1.27 0.72 48.20
N ALA A 129 -2.07 -0.31 48.50
CA ALA A 129 -2.15 -1.52 47.71
C ALA A 129 -2.69 -1.25 46.29
N GLU A 130 -3.70 -0.39 46.15
CA GLU A 130 -4.25 0.03 44.87
C GLU A 130 -3.24 0.88 44.06
N LEU A 131 -2.52 1.80 44.71
CA LEU A 131 -1.47 2.59 44.06
C LEU A 131 -0.30 1.73 43.60
N ALA A 132 0.11 0.73 44.40
CA ALA A 132 1.12 -0.25 43.99
C ALA A 132 0.66 -1.05 42.77
N THR A 133 -0.62 -1.42 42.73
CA THR A 133 -1.24 -2.12 41.59
C THR A 133 -1.29 -1.22 40.35
N LEU A 134 -1.67 0.05 40.48
CA LEU A 134 -1.65 1.01 39.38
C LEU A 134 -0.22 1.25 38.86
N ARG A 135 0.76 1.40 39.76
CA ARG A 135 2.17 1.54 39.38
C ARG A 135 2.66 0.32 38.61
N GLY A 136 2.35 -0.89 39.08
CA GLY A 136 2.69 -2.12 38.37
C GLY A 136 2.02 -2.21 36.99
N ARG A 137 0.78 -1.73 36.84
CA ARG A 137 0.11 -1.63 35.53
C ARG A 137 0.80 -0.62 34.63
N VAL A 138 1.18 0.55 35.14
CA VAL A 138 1.91 1.58 34.38
C VAL A 138 3.27 1.05 33.93
N ASP A 139 4.06 0.45 34.83
CA ASP A 139 5.36 -0.15 34.52
C ASP A 139 5.22 -1.26 33.47
N SER A 140 4.18 -2.10 33.57
CA SER A 140 3.86 -3.12 32.56
C SER A 140 3.48 -2.52 31.21
N LEU A 141 2.68 -1.45 31.19
CA LEU A 141 2.33 -0.72 29.98
C LEU A 141 3.56 -0.07 29.35
N GLU A 142 4.42 0.57 30.14
CA GLU A 142 5.67 1.15 29.64
C GLU A 142 6.62 0.09 29.08
N ALA A 143 6.75 -1.07 29.74
CA ALA A 143 7.53 -2.18 29.24
C ALA A 143 6.98 -2.70 27.90
N ARG A 144 5.65 -2.85 27.79
CA ARG A 144 4.99 -3.24 26.52
C ARG A 144 5.17 -2.20 25.43
N VAL A 145 5.14 -0.91 25.76
CA VAL A 145 5.41 0.18 24.80
C VAL A 145 6.86 0.12 24.32
N LYS A 146 7.84 -0.03 25.23
CA LYS A 146 9.26 -0.19 24.87
C LYS A 146 9.50 -1.41 24.00
N GLU A 147 8.86 -2.54 24.31
CA GLU A 147 8.95 -3.76 23.50
C GLU A 147 8.38 -3.54 22.09
N LEU A 148 7.22 -2.88 21.98
CA LEU A 148 6.60 -2.51 20.70
C LEU A 148 7.45 -1.52 19.90
N GLU A 149 8.11 -0.57 20.56
CA GLU A 149 9.04 0.37 19.92
C GLU A 149 10.30 -0.34 19.42
N ALA A 150 10.87 -1.24 20.23
CA ALA A 150 12.06 -2.01 19.88
C ALA A 150 11.83 -3.02 18.74
N THR A 151 10.58 -3.49 18.53
CA THR A 151 10.22 -4.41 17.44
C THR A 151 9.79 -3.72 16.14
N ARG A 152 9.69 -2.37 16.09
CA ARG A 152 9.45 -1.68 14.81
C ARG A 152 10.74 -1.54 14.02
N PHE A 153 10.93 -2.40 13.02
CA PHE A 153 12.01 -2.26 12.02
C PHE A 153 11.99 -0.90 11.28
N SER A 154 10.85 -0.22 11.23
CA SER A 154 10.73 1.17 10.77
C SER A 154 9.42 1.77 11.28
N THR A 155 9.45 3.00 11.80
CA THR A 155 8.23 3.71 12.21
C THR A 155 7.41 4.22 11.02
N THR A 156 8.05 4.35 9.85
CA THR A 156 7.47 4.94 8.63
C THR A 156 7.28 3.95 7.51
N THR A 157 8.00 2.81 7.51
CA THR A 157 7.99 1.84 6.41
C THR A 157 7.37 0.52 6.83
N LYS A 158 6.42 0.01 6.02
CA LYS A 158 5.80 -1.30 6.18
C LYS A 158 6.13 -2.19 4.97
N LEU A 159 6.61 -3.39 5.24
CA LEU A 159 6.75 -4.43 4.22
C LEU A 159 5.38 -5.09 3.97
N GLN A 160 5.05 -5.31 2.70
CA GLN A 160 3.96 -6.19 2.28
C GLN A 160 4.48 -7.14 1.21
N GLY A 161 4.35 -8.45 1.46
CA GLY A 161 4.77 -9.51 0.56
C GLY A 161 3.60 -10.15 -0.18
N GLU A 162 3.80 -10.50 -1.44
CA GLU A 162 2.94 -11.41 -2.20
C GLU A 162 3.79 -12.47 -2.90
N VAL A 163 3.40 -13.73 -2.78
CA VAL A 163 3.97 -14.84 -3.57
C VAL A 163 2.84 -15.50 -4.35
N ILE A 164 3.01 -15.60 -5.65
CA ILE A 164 2.14 -16.36 -6.54
C ILE A 164 2.88 -17.60 -7.01
N PHE A 165 2.23 -18.75 -6.92
CA PHE A 165 2.58 -19.96 -7.65
C PHE A 165 1.53 -20.23 -8.71
N SER A 166 1.95 -20.54 -9.93
CA SER A 166 1.08 -20.88 -11.05
C SER A 166 1.47 -22.24 -11.59
N LEU A 167 0.49 -23.14 -11.67
CA LEU A 167 0.56 -24.35 -12.49
C LEU A 167 -0.46 -24.18 -13.61
N ASP A 168 -0.03 -24.20 -14.86
CA ASP A 168 -0.92 -24.04 -16.01
C ASP A 168 -0.48 -24.92 -17.17
N ALA A 169 -1.40 -25.22 -18.07
CA ALA A 169 -1.13 -26.04 -19.26
C ALA A 169 -1.84 -25.45 -20.46
N VAL A 170 -1.37 -25.78 -21.66
CA VAL A 170 -1.98 -25.30 -22.89
C VAL A 170 -2.25 -26.45 -23.85
N ALA A 171 -3.45 -26.48 -24.40
CA ALA A 171 -3.85 -27.37 -25.48
C ALA A 171 -4.38 -26.52 -26.64
N ASN A 172 -3.98 -26.82 -27.88
CA ASN A 172 -4.42 -26.05 -29.05
C ASN A 172 -4.92 -27.00 -30.14
N SER A 173 -6.11 -26.71 -30.68
CA SER A 173 -6.74 -27.52 -31.72
C SER A 173 -6.41 -27.10 -33.17
N ALA A 174 -5.44 -26.22 -33.39
CA ALA A 174 -5.07 -25.74 -34.72
C ALA A 174 -4.48 -26.85 -35.59
N GLY A 175 -5.08 -27.07 -36.76
CA GLY A 175 -4.82 -28.19 -37.68
C GLY A 175 -3.51 -28.14 -38.48
N ASN A 176 -2.47 -27.45 -38.01
CA ASN A 176 -1.15 -27.46 -38.66
C ASN A 176 -0.05 -27.63 -37.60
N GLU A 177 0.29 -28.90 -37.35
CA GLU A 177 1.58 -29.44 -36.91
C GLU A 177 2.64 -28.44 -36.37
N ARG A 178 2.38 -27.86 -35.19
CA ARG A 178 3.47 -27.51 -34.27
C ARG A 178 3.17 -28.15 -32.92
N ASN A 179 3.71 -29.35 -32.75
CA ASN A 179 3.74 -30.23 -31.56
C ASN A 179 3.97 -29.50 -30.23
N GLN A 180 2.99 -28.77 -29.72
CA GLN A 180 3.02 -28.16 -28.38
C GLN A 180 1.69 -28.36 -27.64
N ASP A 181 0.95 -29.42 -27.97
CA ASP A 181 -0.14 -29.90 -27.11
C ASP A 181 0.44 -30.38 -25.78
N GLY A 182 -0.02 -29.77 -24.67
CA GLY A 182 0.31 -30.24 -23.33
C GLY A 182 1.55 -29.62 -22.69
N ALA A 183 1.99 -28.43 -23.10
CA ALA A 183 3.04 -27.70 -22.40
C ALA A 183 2.55 -27.29 -20.99
N VAL A 184 2.86 -28.12 -19.99
CA VAL A 184 2.63 -27.82 -18.57
C VAL A 184 3.77 -26.94 -18.06
N SER A 185 3.41 -25.88 -17.33
CA SER A 185 4.35 -24.96 -16.70
C SER A 185 4.07 -24.84 -15.23
N PHE A 186 5.14 -24.77 -14.44
CA PHE A 186 5.08 -24.38 -13.04
C PHE A 186 6.06 -23.24 -12.79
N GLY A 187 5.55 -22.13 -12.26
CA GLY A 187 6.37 -20.95 -11.99
C GLY A 187 5.87 -20.15 -10.80
N ASN A 188 6.67 -19.18 -10.39
CA ASN A 188 6.41 -18.30 -9.28
C ASN A 188 6.72 -16.82 -9.58
N ARG A 189 6.04 -15.94 -8.83
CA ARG A 189 6.34 -14.51 -8.74
C ARG A 189 6.33 -14.09 -7.29
N VAL A 190 7.42 -13.48 -6.84
CA VAL A 190 7.54 -12.84 -5.53
C VAL A 190 7.52 -11.33 -5.73
N THR A 191 6.69 -10.63 -4.96
CA THR A 191 6.61 -9.17 -4.93
C THR A 191 6.77 -8.70 -3.49
N LEU A 192 7.70 -7.77 -3.26
CA LEU A 192 7.95 -7.14 -1.97
C LEU A 192 7.70 -5.64 -2.12
N ASN A 193 6.69 -5.11 -1.44
CA ASN A 193 6.39 -3.69 -1.40
C ASN A 193 6.90 -3.10 -0.09
N LEU A 194 7.80 -2.13 -0.17
CA LEU A 194 8.19 -1.27 0.94
C LEU A 194 7.34 0.00 0.84
N ASN A 195 6.33 0.09 1.70
CA ASN A 195 5.41 1.21 1.77
C ASN A 195 5.86 2.19 2.86
N THR A 196 6.50 3.30 2.46
CA THR A 196 6.99 4.33 3.37
C THR A 196 6.06 5.54 3.37
N SER A 197 5.77 6.11 4.54
CA SER A 197 5.00 7.35 4.69
C SER A 197 5.75 8.33 5.59
N PHE A 198 5.94 9.57 5.15
CA PHE A 198 6.65 10.61 5.90
C PHE A 198 5.70 11.55 6.65
N THR A 199 4.46 11.68 6.20
CA THR A 199 3.42 12.57 6.73
C THR A 199 2.20 11.83 7.28
N GLY A 200 2.11 10.52 7.04
CA GLY A 200 0.95 9.70 7.37
C GLY A 200 -0.17 9.72 6.31
N LYS A 201 -0.07 10.60 5.30
CA LYS A 201 -1.04 10.71 4.18
C LYS A 201 -0.41 10.48 2.80
N ASP A 202 0.91 10.48 2.73
CA ASP A 202 1.74 10.21 1.55
C ASP A 202 2.22 8.75 1.53
N LEU A 203 2.66 8.30 0.35
CA LEU A 203 3.20 6.96 0.13
C LEU A 203 4.38 7.04 -0.84
N LEU A 204 5.57 6.71 -0.36
CA LEU A 204 6.68 6.25 -1.20
C LEU A 204 6.59 4.72 -1.28
N LEU A 205 6.32 4.21 -2.49
CA LEU A 205 6.28 2.79 -2.78
C LEU A 205 7.55 2.39 -3.54
N THR A 206 8.33 1.52 -2.91
CA THR A 206 9.42 0.79 -3.56
C THR A 206 9.02 -0.67 -3.69
N ARG A 207 8.90 -1.18 -4.91
CA ARG A 207 8.56 -2.58 -5.18
C ARG A 207 9.75 -3.31 -5.76
N LEU A 208 10.13 -4.39 -5.10
CA LEU A 208 11.04 -5.39 -5.65
C LEU A 208 10.24 -6.59 -6.14
N ARG A 209 10.62 -7.14 -7.29
CA ARG A 209 9.96 -8.32 -7.86
C ARG A 209 11.00 -9.32 -8.34
N ALA A 210 10.72 -10.60 -8.13
CA ALA A 210 11.43 -11.72 -8.73
C ALA A 210 10.40 -12.67 -9.34
N ARG A 211 10.67 -13.22 -10.53
CA ARG A 211 9.78 -14.18 -11.18
C ARG A 211 10.53 -15.12 -12.10
N ASN A 212 9.90 -16.26 -12.38
CA ASN A 212 10.25 -17.16 -13.48
C ASN A 212 8.99 -17.59 -14.29
N ILE A 213 7.82 -17.00 -14.02
CA ILE A 213 6.60 -17.23 -14.83
C ILE A 213 6.77 -16.54 -16.18
N GLU A 214 6.90 -17.35 -17.22
CA GLU A 214 6.90 -16.90 -18.63
C GLU A 214 5.49 -16.85 -19.20
N THR A 215 5.28 -16.03 -20.23
CA THR A 215 4.01 -16.06 -20.97
C THR A 215 3.82 -17.43 -21.62
N ILE A 216 2.58 -17.89 -21.71
CA ILE A 216 2.21 -19.12 -22.44
C ILE A 216 2.82 -19.17 -23.86
N GLN A 217 2.77 -18.05 -24.59
CA GLN A 217 3.30 -17.99 -25.96
C GLN A 217 4.83 -18.15 -26.02
N GLN A 218 5.58 -17.66 -25.04
CA GLN A 218 7.04 -17.89 -24.98
C GLN A 218 7.37 -19.37 -24.78
N ARG A 219 6.52 -20.10 -24.06
CA ARG A 219 6.64 -21.55 -23.86
C ARG A 219 6.28 -22.31 -25.14
N LEU A 220 5.24 -21.86 -25.86
CA LEU A 220 4.74 -22.49 -27.09
C LEU A 220 5.56 -22.20 -28.35
N SER A 221 6.14 -21.01 -28.48
CA SER A 221 7.00 -20.63 -29.61
C SER A 221 7.88 -19.42 -29.24
N PRO A 222 9.16 -19.64 -28.91
CA PRO A 222 10.11 -18.56 -28.63
C PRO A 222 10.23 -17.59 -29.82
N GLY A 223 10.01 -16.29 -29.58
CA GLY A 223 10.22 -15.21 -30.57
C GLY A 223 8.97 -14.61 -31.24
N PHE A 224 7.78 -15.20 -31.04
CA PHE A 224 6.52 -14.63 -31.53
C PHE A 224 5.78 -13.90 -30.40
N ASN A 225 5.41 -12.63 -30.62
CA ASN A 225 4.65 -11.84 -29.65
C ASN A 225 3.67 -10.95 -30.40
N PRO A 226 2.34 -11.15 -30.24
CA PRO A 226 1.63 -10.70 -29.05
C PRO A 226 0.53 -11.65 -28.56
N SER A 227 0.22 -11.49 -27.28
CA SER A 227 -0.50 -12.48 -26.49
C SER A 227 -1.81 -11.90 -25.97
N GLY A 228 -2.93 -12.38 -26.47
CA GLY A 228 -4.23 -12.15 -25.85
C GLY A 228 -4.62 -13.23 -24.84
N SER A 229 -4.00 -14.41 -24.93
CA SER A 229 -4.09 -15.54 -23.98
C SER A 229 -3.06 -15.46 -22.85
N ARG A 230 -2.80 -14.27 -22.30
CA ARG A 230 -1.87 -14.07 -21.18
C ARG A 230 -2.58 -14.13 -19.85
N LEU A 231 -1.98 -14.83 -18.89
CA LEU A 231 -2.33 -14.67 -17.50
C LEU A 231 -1.89 -13.28 -17.03
N ASP A 232 -2.64 -12.67 -16.12
CA ASP A 232 -2.39 -11.32 -15.61
C ASP A 232 -1.03 -11.19 -14.89
N TYR A 233 -0.54 -12.30 -14.35
CA TYR A 233 0.69 -12.40 -13.60
C TYR A 233 1.87 -12.95 -14.42
N ASP A 234 1.69 -13.22 -15.71
CA ASP A 234 2.78 -13.61 -16.61
C ASP A 234 3.83 -12.50 -16.71
N GLY A 235 5.10 -12.88 -16.67
CA GLY A 235 6.19 -11.95 -16.95
C GLY A 235 6.34 -11.68 -18.44
N THR A 236 6.55 -10.42 -18.83
CA THR A 236 6.94 -10.10 -20.20
C THR A 236 8.45 -10.23 -20.33
N GLY A 237 8.92 -11.16 -21.17
CA GLY A 237 10.33 -11.15 -21.61
C GLY A 237 10.59 -10.04 -22.64
N SER A 238 10.13 -8.82 -22.37
CA SER A 238 10.46 -7.67 -23.22
C SER A 238 11.97 -7.42 -23.16
N PRO A 239 12.61 -6.95 -24.24
CA PRO A 239 13.97 -6.44 -24.18
C PRO A 239 14.06 -5.36 -23.09
N GLY A 240 14.96 -5.53 -22.12
CA GLY A 240 15.12 -4.61 -20.97
C GLY A 240 14.48 -5.08 -19.66
N VAL A 241 13.52 -6.02 -19.69
CA VAL A 241 12.95 -6.64 -18.48
C VAL A 241 13.42 -8.09 -18.41
N PRO A 242 14.41 -8.42 -17.57
CA PRO A 242 14.87 -9.80 -17.42
C PRO A 242 13.66 -10.66 -17.02
N ASN A 243 13.41 -11.76 -17.74
CA ASN A 243 12.76 -12.90 -17.09
C ASN A 243 13.79 -13.38 -16.06
N SER A 244 13.70 -12.83 -14.85
CA SER A 244 14.86 -12.64 -14.00
C SER A 244 15.38 -13.94 -13.37
N ALA A 245 14.88 -15.11 -13.80
CA ALA A 245 15.23 -16.42 -13.27
C ALA A 245 15.22 -16.41 -11.73
N ASN A 246 14.19 -15.77 -11.15
CA ASN A 246 14.04 -15.52 -9.71
C ASN A 246 15.05 -14.54 -9.07
N THR A 247 15.68 -13.67 -9.85
CA THR A 247 16.50 -12.55 -9.36
C THR A 247 15.60 -11.33 -9.10
N PHE A 248 15.84 -10.63 -8.00
CA PHE A 248 15.09 -9.40 -7.68
C PHE A 248 15.53 -8.25 -8.58
N PHE A 249 14.55 -7.50 -9.10
CA PHE A 249 14.73 -6.22 -9.77
C PHE A 249 13.79 -5.16 -9.18
N LEU A 250 14.11 -3.89 -9.42
CA LEU A 250 13.23 -2.77 -9.09
C LEU A 250 12.06 -2.76 -10.08
N ASP A 251 10.88 -3.15 -9.61
CA ASP A 251 9.67 -3.21 -10.42
C ASP A 251 8.92 -1.87 -10.41
N LYS A 252 8.90 -1.17 -9.27
CA LYS A 252 8.18 0.10 -9.13
C LYS A 252 8.87 1.04 -8.17
N LEU A 253 8.96 2.30 -8.53
CA LEU A 253 9.36 3.38 -7.63
C LEU A 253 8.50 4.61 -7.88
N LEU A 254 7.63 4.92 -6.92
CA LEU A 254 6.75 6.07 -6.99
C LEU A 254 6.54 6.74 -5.64
N TYR A 255 6.26 8.03 -5.69
CA TYR A 255 5.82 8.82 -4.56
C TYR A 255 4.45 9.43 -4.86
N ARG A 256 3.52 9.23 -3.93
CA ARG A 256 2.16 9.76 -3.98
C ARG A 256 1.90 10.64 -2.77
N PHE A 257 1.42 11.85 -3.00
CA PHE A 257 1.16 12.82 -1.93
C PHE A 257 -0.12 13.61 -2.21
N PRO A 258 -0.92 13.92 -1.17
CA PRO A 258 -2.12 14.71 -1.33
C PRO A 258 -1.86 16.22 -1.20
N VAL A 259 -2.61 17.01 -1.96
CA VAL A 259 -2.76 18.46 -1.81
C VAL A 259 -4.24 18.79 -1.95
N GLY A 260 -4.90 19.13 -0.84
CA GLY A 260 -6.36 19.25 -0.79
C GLY A 260 -7.05 17.94 -1.20
N ASP A 261 -8.00 18.02 -2.14
CA ASP A 261 -8.74 16.87 -2.68
C ASP A 261 -8.05 16.17 -3.87
N VAL A 262 -6.81 16.57 -4.18
CA VAL A 262 -6.02 16.02 -5.27
C VAL A 262 -4.88 15.17 -4.73
N SER A 263 -4.75 13.94 -5.21
CA SER A 263 -3.61 13.07 -4.95
C SER A 263 -2.68 13.06 -6.16
N PHE A 264 -1.48 13.60 -6.01
CA PHE A 264 -0.46 13.59 -7.05
C PHE A 264 0.40 12.34 -6.94
N THR A 265 0.84 11.80 -8.07
CA THR A 265 1.78 10.68 -8.16
C THR A 265 2.89 11.07 -9.11
N VAL A 266 4.13 10.82 -8.70
CA VAL A 266 5.33 10.92 -9.52
C VAL A 266 6.12 9.64 -9.35
N GLY A 267 6.68 9.11 -10.41
CA GLY A 267 7.58 7.98 -10.27
C GLY A 267 8.47 7.77 -11.48
N THR A 268 9.50 6.97 -11.25
CA THR A 268 10.64 6.81 -12.17
C THR A 268 10.81 5.39 -12.67
N ALA A 269 10.05 4.44 -12.12
CA ALA A 269 10.05 3.05 -12.56
C ALA A 269 8.66 2.43 -12.39
N GLY A 270 8.22 1.66 -13.38
CA GLY A 270 6.98 0.88 -13.36
C GLY A 270 5.67 1.66 -13.19
N ILE A 271 5.63 2.91 -13.66
CA ILE A 271 4.42 3.75 -13.59
C ILE A 271 3.39 3.35 -14.63
N GLN A 272 2.19 3.04 -14.14
CA GLN A 272 1.03 2.61 -14.92
C GLN A 272 -0.16 3.54 -14.63
N PRO A 273 -1.19 3.58 -15.51
CA PRO A 273 -2.34 4.45 -15.30
C PRO A 273 -3.04 4.25 -13.95
N GLN A 274 -3.10 3.00 -13.49
CA GLN A 274 -3.71 2.63 -12.21
C GLN A 274 -2.99 3.21 -10.99
N ASP A 275 -1.71 3.56 -11.08
CA ASP A 275 -0.93 4.08 -9.94
C ASP A 275 -1.36 5.48 -9.51
N TYR A 276 -1.80 6.31 -10.47
CA TYR A 276 -2.48 7.59 -10.21
C TYR A 276 -4.00 7.48 -10.31
N GLY A 277 -4.55 6.27 -10.20
CA GLY A 277 -5.97 6.02 -10.06
C GLY A 277 -6.77 5.89 -11.36
N LEU A 278 -6.13 5.93 -12.54
CA LEU A 278 -6.81 5.64 -13.81
C LEU A 278 -6.93 4.12 -13.99
N SER A 279 -8.12 3.56 -13.75
CA SER A 279 -8.37 2.11 -13.80
C SER A 279 -9.78 1.82 -14.29
N ASP A 280 -10.09 0.59 -14.68
CA ASP A 280 -11.47 0.24 -15.00
C ASP A 280 -12.40 0.36 -13.77
N ALA A 281 -13.72 0.40 -14.03
CA ALA A 281 -14.77 0.43 -13.02
C ALA A 281 -15.40 -0.96 -12.77
N THR A 282 -14.72 -2.04 -13.14
CA THR A 282 -15.29 -3.40 -13.09
C THR A 282 -15.13 -4.06 -11.72
N PHE A 283 -15.90 -5.13 -11.49
CA PHE A 283 -15.77 -6.03 -10.35
C PHE A 283 -15.02 -7.33 -10.68
N PHE A 284 -14.80 -7.61 -11.97
CA PHE A 284 -14.15 -8.84 -12.45
C PHE A 284 -12.62 -8.80 -12.32
N SER A 285 -12.03 -7.66 -11.96
CA SER A 285 -10.58 -7.45 -11.91
C SER A 285 -9.88 -8.07 -10.68
N SER A 286 -10.61 -8.74 -9.78
CA SER A 286 -10.04 -9.41 -8.60
C SER A 286 -10.86 -10.65 -8.19
N PRO A 287 -10.34 -11.89 -8.32
CA PRO A 287 -8.97 -12.22 -8.72
C PRO A 287 -8.79 -12.12 -10.24
N ALA A 288 -7.98 -11.17 -10.69
CA ALA A 288 -7.53 -11.11 -12.07
C ALA A 288 -6.82 -12.42 -12.46
N ASN A 289 -7.28 -13.08 -13.52
CA ASN A 289 -6.62 -14.28 -14.05
C ASN A 289 -6.08 -14.05 -15.45
N THR A 290 -6.88 -13.58 -16.40
CA THR A 290 -6.42 -13.27 -17.78
C THR A 290 -6.42 -11.78 -18.06
N LYS A 291 -5.41 -11.29 -18.79
CA LYS A 291 -5.32 -9.86 -19.16
C LYS A 291 -6.52 -9.38 -19.98
N ALA A 292 -7.02 -10.22 -20.88
CA ALA A 292 -8.13 -9.88 -21.78
C ALA A 292 -9.43 -9.52 -21.05
N PHE A 293 -9.70 -10.16 -19.90
CA PHE A 293 -10.92 -9.92 -19.11
C PHE A 293 -10.70 -8.96 -17.95
N LYS A 294 -9.47 -8.78 -17.49
CA LYS A 294 -9.11 -7.76 -16.51
C LYS A 294 -9.09 -6.35 -17.13
N TYR A 295 -8.42 -6.20 -18.28
CA TYR A 295 -8.17 -4.90 -18.88
C TYR A 295 -9.05 -4.69 -20.12
N VAL A 296 -10.25 -4.15 -19.92
CA VAL A 296 -11.14 -3.82 -21.04
C VAL A 296 -10.99 -2.35 -21.40
N GLY A 297 -10.65 -2.02 -22.64
CA GLY A 297 -10.15 -0.69 -23.02
C GLY A 297 -8.84 -0.77 -23.79
N ALA A 298 -8.90 -1.24 -25.04
CA ALA A 298 -7.75 -1.42 -25.93
C ALA A 298 -6.86 -0.18 -25.93
N GLY A 299 -5.61 -0.33 -25.46
CA GLY A 299 -4.64 0.76 -25.40
C GLY A 299 -4.98 1.89 -24.41
N VAL A 300 -5.93 1.73 -23.49
CA VAL A 300 -6.20 2.72 -22.44
C VAL A 300 -5.59 2.31 -21.12
N TYR A 301 -5.91 1.09 -20.68
CA TYR A 301 -5.36 0.52 -19.46
C TYR A 301 -4.09 -0.25 -19.83
N ALA A 302 -2.95 0.33 -19.49
CA ALA A 302 -1.65 -0.24 -19.83
C ALA A 302 -1.21 -1.26 -18.79
N ASP A 303 -0.84 -2.48 -19.19
CA ASP A 303 0.07 -3.29 -18.35
C ASP A 303 0.75 -4.48 -19.07
N THR A 304 1.81 -4.22 -19.84
CA THR A 304 2.76 -5.29 -20.25
C THR A 304 4.25 -4.92 -20.16
N ARG A 305 4.59 -3.72 -19.66
CA ARG A 305 5.98 -3.29 -19.45
C ARG A 305 6.17 -2.76 -18.05
N ASP A 306 6.28 -3.70 -17.13
CA ASP A 306 6.10 -3.48 -15.69
C ASP A 306 7.19 -2.62 -15.04
N ALA A 307 8.38 -2.45 -15.65
CA ALA A 307 9.51 -1.74 -15.03
C ALA A 307 9.98 -0.49 -15.81
N ASP A 308 9.76 -0.45 -17.13
CA ASP A 308 10.36 0.51 -18.07
C ASP A 308 9.50 1.76 -18.31
N THR A 309 8.97 2.33 -17.23
CA THR A 309 8.06 3.47 -17.31
C THR A 309 8.30 4.47 -16.20
N ALA A 310 8.32 5.75 -16.57
CA ALA A 310 8.33 6.88 -15.65
C ALA A 310 7.13 7.77 -15.97
N GLY A 311 6.58 8.42 -14.96
CA GLY A 311 5.37 9.19 -15.19
C GLY A 311 4.95 10.06 -14.04
N VAL A 312 4.03 10.95 -14.37
CA VAL A 312 3.34 11.82 -13.42
C VAL A 312 1.85 11.75 -13.69
N GLY A 313 1.06 11.84 -12.64
CA GLY A 313 -0.39 11.90 -12.78
C GLY A 313 -1.04 12.37 -11.51
N PHE A 314 -2.33 12.60 -11.57
CA PHE A 314 -3.10 12.98 -10.41
C PHE A 314 -4.48 12.32 -10.43
N ASN A 315 -5.04 12.20 -9.24
CA ASN A 315 -6.41 11.79 -8.99
C ASN A 315 -7.10 12.89 -8.19
N TRP A 316 -8.10 13.53 -8.78
CA TRP A 316 -8.90 14.56 -8.14
C TRP A 316 -10.29 14.02 -7.80
N LYS A 317 -10.63 14.05 -6.51
CA LYS A 317 -12.01 13.82 -6.05
C LYS A 317 -12.84 15.08 -6.27
N VAL A 318 -13.39 15.22 -7.48
CA VAL A 318 -14.22 16.38 -7.87
C VAL A 318 -15.45 16.51 -6.97
N SER A 319 -16.05 15.37 -6.60
CA SER A 319 -17.14 15.28 -5.64
C SER A 319 -17.13 13.91 -4.96
N LYS A 320 -18.13 13.63 -4.12
CA LYS A 320 -18.31 12.30 -3.51
C LYS A 320 -18.45 11.18 -4.54
N ASN A 321 -19.12 11.45 -5.66
CA ASN A 321 -19.44 10.44 -6.68
C ASN A 321 -18.54 10.51 -7.90
N PHE A 322 -17.92 11.66 -8.17
CA PHE A 322 -17.09 11.87 -9.34
C PHE A 322 -15.63 12.06 -8.99
N SER A 323 -14.77 11.39 -9.74
CA SER A 323 -13.34 11.64 -9.71
C SER A 323 -12.79 11.78 -11.12
N PHE A 324 -11.78 12.62 -11.26
CA PHE A 324 -11.08 12.86 -12.50
C PHE A 324 -9.61 12.47 -12.33
N GLN A 325 -9.09 11.68 -13.26
CA GLN A 325 -7.70 11.28 -13.29
C GLN A 325 -7.07 11.72 -14.61
N ALA A 326 -5.82 12.14 -14.56
CA ALA A 326 -5.03 12.35 -15.76
C ALA A 326 -3.56 12.10 -15.47
N GLY A 327 -2.82 11.68 -16.49
CA GLY A 327 -1.41 11.41 -16.35
C GLY A 327 -0.67 11.38 -17.68
N TYR A 328 0.65 11.47 -17.55
CA TYR A 328 1.63 11.27 -18.59
C TYR A 328 2.55 10.14 -18.19
N ILE A 329 2.77 9.19 -19.09
CA ILE A 329 3.70 8.07 -18.90
C ILE A 329 4.66 8.05 -20.07
N ASN A 330 5.96 8.14 -19.78
CA ASN A 330 7.00 7.80 -20.72
C ASN A 330 7.26 6.28 -20.64
N ARG A 331 7.39 5.62 -21.79
CA ARG A 331 7.56 4.16 -21.91
C ARG A 331 8.92 3.72 -22.44
N ASN A 332 9.95 4.52 -22.17
CA ASN A 332 11.31 4.19 -22.56
C ASN A 332 11.99 3.39 -21.45
N SER A 333 12.66 2.29 -21.82
CA SER A 333 13.48 1.48 -20.93
C SER A 333 14.52 2.35 -20.23
N ALA A 334 14.55 2.28 -18.90
CA ALA A 334 15.50 3.00 -18.07
C ALA A 334 16.89 2.36 -18.21
N ASP A 335 17.59 2.68 -19.30
CA ASP A 335 19.03 2.46 -19.35
C ASP A 335 19.75 3.80 -19.08
N VAL A 336 20.26 3.94 -17.86
CA VAL A 336 20.96 5.12 -17.35
C VAL A 336 22.34 5.30 -18.04
N SER A 337 22.76 4.34 -18.87
CA SER A 337 24.07 4.36 -19.53
C SER A 337 24.18 5.27 -20.76
N ALA A 338 23.07 5.79 -21.30
CA ALA A 338 23.05 6.67 -22.48
C ALA A 338 22.65 8.13 -22.15
N ALA A 339 23.44 8.77 -21.29
CA ALA A 339 23.29 10.19 -20.94
C ALA A 339 23.75 11.10 -22.09
N ASN A 340 22.91 11.33 -23.11
CA ASN A 340 23.14 12.40 -24.11
C ASN A 340 21.85 12.83 -24.83
N SER A 341 20.78 13.14 -24.10
CA SER A 341 19.64 13.89 -24.65
C SER A 341 18.98 14.70 -23.54
N GLY A 342 19.03 16.03 -23.64
CA GLY A 342 18.64 16.95 -22.57
C GLY A 342 17.15 16.97 -22.25
N GLY A 343 16.84 16.99 -20.95
CA GLY A 343 15.53 17.30 -20.40
C GLY A 343 15.33 16.63 -19.03
N PHE A 344 14.69 17.32 -18.09
CA PHE A 344 14.31 16.81 -16.75
C PHE A 344 13.38 15.57 -16.79
N PHE A 345 12.92 15.17 -18.00
CA PHE A 345 12.13 13.97 -18.30
C PHE A 345 12.65 13.17 -19.52
N ALA A 346 13.90 13.36 -19.94
CA ALA A 346 14.47 12.65 -21.08
C ALA A 346 15.10 11.32 -20.62
N PHE A 347 14.39 10.21 -20.87
CA PHE A 347 14.95 8.86 -20.79
C PHE A 347 15.23 8.38 -22.22
N THR A 348 16.50 8.24 -22.59
CA THR A 348 16.94 7.78 -23.91
C THR A 348 17.22 6.28 -23.85
N PRO A 349 16.61 5.43 -24.69
CA PRO A 349 16.94 4.00 -24.72
C PRO A 349 18.34 3.75 -25.25
N ALA A 350 19.03 2.76 -24.69
CA ALA A 350 20.03 2.02 -25.45
C ALA A 350 19.35 1.27 -26.61
N GLY A 351 19.69 1.61 -27.85
CA GLY A 351 19.60 0.69 -28.99
C GLY A 351 18.27 0.53 -29.74
N THR A 352 17.20 1.33 -29.52
CA THR A 352 15.93 1.17 -30.29
C THR A 352 15.34 2.42 -30.95
N GLY A 353 15.81 3.64 -30.65
CA GLY A 353 15.42 4.84 -31.41
C GLY A 353 13.94 5.26 -31.34
N THR A 354 13.14 4.74 -30.40
CA THR A 354 11.70 5.08 -30.30
C THR A 354 11.37 5.81 -29.00
N ASN A 355 10.84 7.03 -29.08
CA ASN A 355 10.28 7.77 -27.95
C ASN A 355 8.82 7.33 -27.71
N SER A 356 8.58 6.33 -26.87
CA SER A 356 7.21 5.87 -26.58
C SER A 356 6.62 6.61 -25.38
N TRP A 357 5.36 7.07 -25.47
CA TRP A 357 4.69 7.80 -24.40
C TRP A 357 3.16 7.73 -24.51
N ASP A 358 2.49 7.97 -23.39
CA ASP A 358 1.04 8.12 -23.28
C ASP A 358 0.64 9.37 -22.52
N VAL A 359 -0.44 10.00 -22.98
CA VAL A 359 -1.25 10.94 -22.20
C VAL A 359 -2.63 10.33 -22.06
N ASN A 360 -3.13 10.24 -20.83
CA ASN A 360 -4.44 9.67 -20.58
C ASN A 360 -5.22 10.49 -19.57
N ALA A 361 -6.54 10.35 -19.67
CA ALA A 361 -7.49 11.00 -18.78
C ALA A 361 -8.71 10.10 -18.58
N GLN A 362 -9.36 10.23 -17.43
CA GLN A 362 -10.52 9.44 -17.07
C GLN A 362 -11.45 10.23 -16.17
N VAL A 363 -12.75 10.05 -16.40
CA VAL A 363 -13.80 10.38 -15.44
C VAL A 363 -14.36 9.08 -14.90
N LYS A 364 -14.43 8.99 -13.58
CA LYS A 364 -15.05 7.89 -12.84
C LYS A 364 -16.26 8.39 -12.07
N PHE A 365 -17.32 7.62 -12.15
CA PHE A 365 -18.54 7.78 -11.38
C PHE A 365 -18.74 6.55 -10.50
N ASN A 366 -19.03 6.76 -9.23
CA ASN A 366 -19.47 5.71 -8.30
C ASN A 366 -20.70 6.20 -7.55
N THR A 367 -21.71 5.35 -7.39
CA THR A 367 -22.85 5.64 -6.52
C THR A 367 -22.43 5.69 -5.05
N ASP A 368 -23.20 6.37 -4.21
CA ASP A 368 -22.92 6.51 -2.77
C ASP A 368 -22.76 5.18 -2.03
N ASN A 369 -23.46 4.14 -2.48
CA ASN A 369 -23.39 2.78 -1.95
C ASN A 369 -22.35 1.90 -2.66
N ASN A 370 -21.58 2.47 -3.61
CA ASN A 370 -20.61 1.77 -4.46
C ASN A 370 -21.18 0.58 -5.26
N LYS A 371 -22.51 0.45 -5.36
CA LYS A 371 -23.18 -0.64 -6.09
C LYS A 371 -23.12 -0.45 -7.60
N PHE A 372 -23.06 0.79 -8.08
CA PHE A 372 -22.86 1.07 -9.49
C PHE A 372 -21.64 1.96 -9.69
N ARG A 373 -20.84 1.60 -10.69
CA ARG A 373 -19.58 2.26 -11.04
C ARG A 373 -19.48 2.34 -12.54
N ALA A 374 -18.99 3.47 -13.04
CA ALA A 374 -18.73 3.68 -14.45
C ALA A 374 -17.44 4.46 -14.62
N ALA A 375 -16.69 4.15 -15.67
CA ALA A 375 -15.54 4.95 -16.08
C ALA A 375 -15.53 5.15 -17.58
N LEU A 376 -15.32 6.40 -18.00
CA LEU A 376 -14.98 6.76 -19.37
C LEU A 376 -13.53 7.25 -19.36
N ALA A 377 -12.70 6.59 -20.15
CA ALA A 377 -11.28 6.88 -20.23
C ALA A 377 -10.83 7.09 -21.67
N TYR A 378 -9.81 7.92 -21.81
CA TYR A 378 -9.17 8.25 -23.07
C TYR A 378 -7.66 8.14 -22.92
N ALA A 379 -6.98 7.62 -23.94
CA ALA A 379 -5.52 7.61 -24.01
C ALA A 379 -5.03 7.96 -25.42
N LEU A 380 -4.21 9.00 -25.51
CA LEU A 380 -3.39 9.32 -26.65
C LEU A 380 -2.03 8.62 -26.47
N ARG A 381 -1.64 7.80 -27.44
CA ARG A 381 -0.40 7.02 -27.37
C ARG A 381 0.47 7.25 -28.59
N ASN A 382 1.77 7.24 -28.36
CA ASN A 382 2.80 7.24 -29.38
C ASN A 382 3.79 6.12 -29.06
N GLY A 383 4.11 5.27 -30.01
CA GLY A 383 5.16 4.26 -29.82
C GLY A 383 5.05 3.09 -30.77
N ARG A 384 5.87 2.07 -30.53
CA ARG A 384 6.03 0.91 -31.44
C ARG A 384 4.86 -0.08 -31.45
N TYR A 385 3.92 0.08 -30.52
CA TYR A 385 2.82 -0.87 -30.32
C TYR A 385 1.50 -0.13 -30.25
N ALA A 386 0.51 -0.62 -30.99
CA ALA A 386 -0.85 -0.08 -31.01
C ALA A 386 -1.61 -0.41 -29.72
N THR A 387 -1.45 -1.65 -29.24
CA THR A 387 -1.97 -2.12 -27.96
C THR A 387 -0.88 -2.84 -27.17
N ASP A 388 -1.11 -3.10 -25.88
CA ASP A 388 -0.13 -3.77 -25.02
C ASP A 388 -0.32 -5.31 -25.01
N PHE A 389 -1.49 -5.80 -25.44
CA PHE A 389 -1.91 -7.21 -25.52
C PHE A 389 -3.04 -7.36 -26.56
N GLY A 390 -3.30 -8.59 -27.06
CA GLY A 390 -4.33 -8.85 -28.07
C GLY A 390 -3.89 -9.84 -29.13
N THR A 391 -4.58 -9.84 -30.28
CA THR A 391 -4.17 -10.55 -31.50
C THR A 391 -2.84 -10.03 -32.04
N THR A 392 -2.24 -10.78 -32.97
CA THR A 392 -1.00 -10.36 -33.64
C THR A 392 -1.13 -8.98 -34.27
N ASN A 393 -2.21 -8.76 -35.01
CA ASN A 393 -2.42 -7.52 -35.70
C ASN A 393 -2.83 -6.39 -34.75
N ALA A 394 -3.54 -6.65 -33.64
CA ALA A 394 -3.90 -5.60 -32.68
C ALA A 394 -2.70 -4.95 -32.00
N PHE A 395 -1.60 -5.69 -31.86
CA PHE A 395 -0.36 -5.16 -31.29
C PHE A 395 0.45 -4.36 -32.30
N GLN A 396 0.54 -4.86 -33.54
CA GLN A 396 1.34 -4.29 -34.63
C GLN A 396 0.60 -4.43 -35.97
N PRO A 397 -0.40 -3.57 -36.25
CA PRO A 397 -1.26 -3.73 -37.43
C PRO A 397 -0.47 -3.69 -38.76
N PHE A 398 0.65 -2.96 -38.77
CA PHE A 398 1.48 -2.73 -39.96
C PHE A 398 2.92 -3.23 -39.77
N GLY A 399 3.15 -4.14 -38.82
CA GLY A 399 4.47 -4.70 -38.52
C GLY A 399 5.28 -3.86 -37.52
N ALA A 400 6.61 -3.93 -37.60
CA ALA A 400 7.47 -3.36 -36.57
C ALA A 400 7.75 -1.85 -36.76
N THR A 401 6.70 -1.02 -36.78
CA THR A 401 6.77 0.42 -37.06
C THR A 401 6.31 1.26 -35.86
N ASN A 402 6.26 2.58 -36.00
CA ASN A 402 5.76 3.48 -34.95
C ASN A 402 4.31 3.89 -35.25
N TYR A 403 3.51 3.99 -34.20
CA TYR A 403 2.09 4.30 -34.26
C TYR A 403 1.74 5.51 -33.40
N ASN A 404 0.75 6.25 -33.86
CA ASN A 404 -0.03 7.17 -33.04
C ASN A 404 -1.44 6.60 -32.88
N SER A 405 -1.96 6.55 -31.65
CA SER A 405 -3.32 6.05 -31.43
C SER A 405 -4.14 6.91 -30.47
N ASN A 406 -5.42 7.04 -30.79
CA ASN A 406 -6.43 7.65 -29.94
C ASN A 406 -7.35 6.54 -29.45
N ASN A 407 -7.37 6.32 -28.14
CA ASN A 407 -8.03 5.16 -27.55
C ASN A 407 -9.10 5.62 -26.56
N LEU A 408 -10.26 4.98 -26.61
CA LEU A 408 -11.40 5.23 -25.74
C LEU A 408 -11.80 3.92 -25.05
N ALA A 409 -12.17 4.01 -23.78
CA ALA A 409 -12.67 2.88 -23.01
C ALA A 409 -13.88 3.30 -22.18
N LEU A 410 -14.94 2.51 -22.24
CA LEU A 410 -16.08 2.59 -21.34
C LEU A 410 -16.11 1.31 -20.52
N THR A 411 -16.12 1.43 -19.19
CA THR A 411 -16.23 0.28 -18.28
C THR A 411 -17.33 0.53 -17.25
N LEU A 412 -18.05 -0.53 -16.91
CA LEU A 412 -19.21 -0.52 -16.04
C LEU A 412 -19.07 -1.66 -15.02
N GLY A 413 -19.46 -1.38 -13.79
CA GLY A 413 -19.61 -2.36 -12.72
C GLY A 413 -20.95 -2.16 -12.03
N TRP A 414 -21.72 -3.22 -11.86
CA TRP A 414 -22.98 -3.20 -11.13
C TRP A 414 -23.10 -4.38 -10.17
N ALA A 415 -23.06 -4.12 -8.87
CA ALA A 415 -23.50 -5.05 -7.83
C ALA A 415 -25.03 -5.13 -7.86
N ILE A 416 -25.55 -6.05 -8.68
CA ILE A 416 -26.98 -6.31 -8.83
C ILE A 416 -27.60 -6.69 -7.48
N SER A 417 -26.86 -7.49 -6.70
CA SER A 417 -27.15 -7.82 -5.31
C SER A 417 -25.83 -7.97 -4.55
N ASP A 418 -25.91 -8.27 -3.26
CA ASP A 418 -24.71 -8.54 -2.46
C ASP A 418 -24.07 -9.90 -2.83
N ALA A 419 -24.78 -10.74 -3.59
CA ALA A 419 -24.33 -12.07 -4.03
C ALA A 419 -23.92 -12.14 -5.52
N VAL A 420 -24.22 -11.10 -6.32
CA VAL A 420 -23.97 -11.10 -7.77
C VAL A 420 -23.55 -9.72 -8.23
N THR A 421 -22.43 -9.64 -8.93
CA THR A 421 -22.00 -8.44 -9.64
C THR A 421 -21.86 -8.69 -11.13
N LEU A 422 -22.14 -7.66 -11.92
CA LEU A 422 -21.95 -7.58 -13.35
C LEU A 422 -20.81 -6.62 -13.66
N SER A 423 -19.94 -7.01 -14.57
CA SER A 423 -18.90 -6.19 -15.15
C SER A 423 -19.09 -6.17 -16.66
N ALA A 424 -18.92 -5.00 -17.27
CA ALA A 424 -18.91 -4.87 -18.72
C ALA A 424 -17.90 -3.81 -19.13
N GLY A 425 -17.30 -3.98 -20.30
CA GLY A 425 -16.46 -2.96 -20.88
C GLY A 425 -16.37 -3.07 -22.39
N TYR A 426 -16.05 -1.94 -22.99
CA TYR A 426 -15.78 -1.81 -24.41
C TYR A 426 -14.64 -0.81 -24.62
N GLY A 427 -13.72 -1.15 -25.50
CA GLY A 427 -12.60 -0.31 -25.90
C GLY A 427 -12.48 -0.20 -27.41
N ILE A 428 -12.11 0.98 -27.89
CA ILE A 428 -11.83 1.25 -29.30
C ILE A 428 -10.62 2.17 -29.42
N GLY A 429 -9.73 1.86 -30.35
CA GLY A 429 -8.51 2.59 -30.64
C GLY A 429 -8.39 2.87 -32.14
N PHE A 430 -8.11 4.12 -32.48
CA PHE A 430 -7.83 4.56 -33.85
C PHE A 430 -6.33 4.73 -34.02
N VAL A 431 -5.71 3.80 -34.72
CA VAL A 431 -4.26 3.65 -34.87
C VAL A 431 -3.84 4.17 -36.24
N ASN A 432 -2.82 5.03 -36.28
CA ASN A 432 -2.21 5.52 -37.50
C ASN A 432 -0.73 5.16 -37.48
N GLU A 433 -0.22 4.61 -38.58
CA GLU A 433 1.22 4.43 -38.77
C GLU A 433 1.90 5.77 -39.01
N GLN A 434 3.03 5.99 -38.34
CA GLN A 434 3.78 7.23 -38.49
C GLN A 434 4.49 7.29 -39.84
N GLY A 435 4.36 8.43 -40.52
CA GLY A 435 5.01 8.68 -41.80
C GLY A 435 4.33 8.02 -43.01
N THR A 436 3.16 7.41 -42.82
CA THR A 436 2.37 6.82 -43.90
C THR A 436 0.89 7.23 -43.78
N ASN A 437 0.06 6.81 -44.74
CA ASN A 437 -1.39 6.99 -44.70
C ASN A 437 -2.13 5.73 -44.18
N GLN A 438 -1.40 4.77 -43.59
CA GLN A 438 -2.00 3.53 -43.11
C GLN A 438 -2.68 3.74 -41.75
N ASN A 439 -3.88 3.19 -41.62
CA ASN A 439 -4.69 3.31 -40.40
C ASN A 439 -5.45 2.02 -40.09
N ALA A 440 -5.65 1.75 -38.81
CA ALA A 440 -6.35 0.58 -38.29
C ALA A 440 -7.26 0.98 -37.13
N THR A 441 -8.39 0.29 -37.00
CA THR A 441 -9.25 0.37 -35.82
C THR A 441 -9.08 -0.90 -35.01
N VAL A 442 -8.69 -0.75 -33.75
CA VAL A 442 -8.54 -1.84 -32.79
C VAL A 442 -9.67 -1.78 -31.78
N GLN A 443 -10.32 -2.89 -31.48
CA GLN A 443 -11.43 -2.93 -30.52
C GLN A 443 -11.27 -4.08 -29.54
N ASN A 444 -11.87 -3.97 -28.36
CA ASN A 444 -12.04 -5.08 -27.43
C ASN A 444 -13.31 -4.91 -26.60
N TYR A 445 -13.85 -6.02 -26.09
CA TYR A 445 -14.98 -5.96 -25.16
C TYR A 445 -14.98 -7.18 -24.26
N ALA A 446 -15.58 -7.01 -23.08
CA ALA A 446 -15.87 -8.14 -22.22
C ALA A 446 -17.10 -7.87 -21.37
N ILE A 447 -17.78 -8.94 -20.99
CA ILE A 447 -18.84 -8.98 -20.01
C ILE A 447 -18.56 -10.13 -19.04
N GLY A 448 -18.78 -9.92 -17.75
CA GLY A 448 -18.52 -10.93 -16.75
C GLY A 448 -19.43 -10.81 -15.54
N LEU A 449 -19.67 -11.94 -14.90
CA LEU A 449 -20.38 -12.05 -13.64
C LEU A 449 -19.42 -12.55 -12.57
N THR A 450 -19.49 -11.96 -11.38
CA THR A 450 -18.84 -12.52 -10.19
C THR A 450 -19.87 -12.78 -9.10
N PHE A 451 -19.65 -13.87 -8.38
CA PHE A 451 -20.48 -14.34 -7.28
C PHE A 451 -19.61 -14.35 -6.02
N PRO A 452 -19.50 -13.20 -5.32
CA PRO A 452 -18.72 -13.11 -4.08
C PRO A 452 -19.35 -13.94 -2.97
N ASN A 453 -18.50 -14.51 -2.12
CA ASN A 453 -18.87 -15.37 -0.99
C ASN A 453 -19.75 -16.57 -1.38
N LEU A 454 -19.61 -17.07 -2.62
CA LEU A 454 -20.34 -18.25 -3.04
C LEU A 454 -19.88 -19.46 -2.22
N PHE A 455 -20.84 -20.15 -1.60
CA PHE A 455 -20.65 -21.31 -0.70
C PHE A 455 -19.89 -21.07 0.61
N ALA A 456 -18.98 -20.09 0.71
CA ALA A 456 -18.35 -19.68 1.96
C ALA A 456 -17.79 -18.25 1.87
N ASP A 457 -17.58 -17.61 3.01
CA ASP A 457 -17.00 -16.27 3.10
C ASP A 457 -15.59 -16.22 2.48
N GLY A 458 -15.30 -15.15 1.73
CA GLY A 458 -14.04 -14.95 1.02
C GLY A 458 -13.92 -15.71 -0.30
N ASN A 459 -14.71 -16.77 -0.52
CA ASN A 459 -14.74 -17.48 -1.79
C ASN A 459 -15.34 -16.61 -2.91
N GLU A 460 -15.07 -16.98 -4.16
CA GLU A 460 -15.61 -16.25 -5.30
C GLU A 460 -15.67 -17.15 -6.54
N PHE A 461 -16.81 -17.15 -7.23
CA PHE A 461 -16.93 -17.75 -8.55
C PHE A 461 -17.03 -16.65 -9.60
N GLY A 462 -16.30 -16.79 -10.71
CA GLY A 462 -16.33 -15.83 -11.81
C GLY A 462 -16.51 -16.51 -13.15
N VAL A 463 -17.25 -15.85 -14.04
CA VAL A 463 -17.32 -16.18 -15.47
C VAL A 463 -17.32 -14.90 -16.29
N ALA A 464 -16.49 -14.84 -17.32
CA ALA A 464 -16.46 -13.74 -18.29
C ALA A 464 -16.36 -14.27 -19.72
N ALA A 465 -16.90 -13.49 -20.64
CA ALA A 465 -16.79 -13.73 -22.06
C ALA A 465 -16.55 -12.42 -22.80
N GLY A 466 -15.90 -12.49 -23.96
CA GLY A 466 -15.55 -11.28 -24.69
C GLY A 466 -14.51 -11.55 -25.76
N GLN A 467 -13.97 -10.48 -26.32
CA GLN A 467 -13.02 -10.55 -27.40
C GLN A 467 -11.80 -9.72 -27.02
N GLN A 468 -10.63 -10.36 -27.07
CA GLN A 468 -9.34 -9.69 -26.85
C GLN A 468 -9.12 -8.62 -27.92
N PRO A 469 -8.24 -7.61 -27.71
CA PRO A 469 -7.96 -6.59 -28.70
C PRO A 469 -7.65 -7.17 -30.08
N TRP A 470 -8.35 -6.67 -31.09
CA TRP A 470 -8.33 -7.18 -32.45
C TRP A 470 -8.50 -6.04 -33.46
N VAL A 471 -7.96 -6.18 -34.67
CA VAL A 471 -8.10 -5.17 -35.73
C VAL A 471 -9.41 -5.38 -36.49
N SER A 472 -10.42 -4.57 -36.19
CA SER A 472 -11.75 -4.66 -36.79
C SER A 472 -11.82 -4.08 -38.20
N SER A 473 -10.93 -3.16 -38.54
CA SER A 473 -10.82 -2.57 -39.89
C SER A 473 -9.44 -1.96 -40.09
N ALA A 474 -8.92 -1.97 -41.32
CA ALA A 474 -7.67 -1.32 -41.65
C ALA A 474 -7.59 -0.85 -43.11
N SER A 475 -6.72 0.11 -43.39
CA SER A 475 -6.42 0.58 -44.74
C SER A 475 -5.87 -0.52 -45.66
N THR A 476 -5.27 -1.56 -45.06
CA THR A 476 -4.77 -2.74 -45.76
C THR A 476 -5.46 -3.98 -45.19
N ARG A 477 -6.18 -4.73 -46.04
CA ARG A 477 -6.98 -5.88 -45.59
C ARG A 477 -6.18 -6.97 -44.88
N SER A 478 -4.88 -7.12 -45.17
CA SER A 478 -4.02 -8.09 -44.47
C SER A 478 -3.76 -7.74 -43.00
N ALA A 479 -4.02 -6.50 -42.59
CA ALA A 479 -3.91 -6.05 -41.20
C ALA A 479 -5.20 -6.31 -40.41
N GLU A 480 -6.33 -6.55 -41.07
CA GLU A 480 -7.58 -6.92 -40.41
C GLU A 480 -7.48 -8.35 -39.86
N ASP A 481 -8.16 -8.60 -38.75
CA ASP A 481 -8.25 -9.94 -38.19
C ASP A 481 -9.70 -10.27 -37.79
N THR A 482 -10.01 -11.57 -37.68
CA THR A 482 -11.36 -12.02 -37.32
C THR A 482 -11.66 -11.90 -35.82
N GLY A 483 -10.69 -11.39 -35.07
CA GLY A 483 -10.64 -11.44 -33.62
C GLY A 483 -10.60 -12.84 -33.03
N SER A 484 -10.58 -12.86 -31.70
CA SER A 484 -10.41 -14.07 -30.90
C SER A 484 -11.33 -13.94 -29.69
N PHE A 485 -12.51 -14.52 -29.83
CA PHE A 485 -13.50 -14.60 -28.77
C PHE A 485 -13.06 -15.61 -27.73
N GLY A 486 -13.25 -15.28 -26.47
CA GLY A 486 -12.93 -16.18 -25.39
C GLY A 486 -13.87 -16.12 -24.22
N VAL A 487 -13.71 -17.11 -23.37
CA VAL A 487 -14.43 -17.30 -22.11
C VAL A 487 -13.42 -17.63 -21.03
N GLU A 488 -13.55 -17.04 -19.85
CA GLU A 488 -12.84 -17.41 -18.63
C GLU A 488 -13.84 -17.83 -17.57
N THR A 489 -13.52 -18.88 -16.82
CA THR A 489 -14.20 -19.18 -15.57
C THR A 489 -13.20 -19.65 -14.51
N TYR A 490 -13.50 -19.33 -13.25
CA TYR A 490 -12.67 -19.71 -12.12
C TYR A 490 -13.50 -19.86 -10.85
N TYR A 491 -12.92 -20.54 -9.87
CA TYR A 491 -13.40 -20.53 -8.50
C TYR A 491 -12.23 -20.27 -7.54
N LYS A 492 -12.31 -19.18 -6.78
CA LYS A 492 -11.32 -18.82 -5.75
C LYS A 492 -11.76 -19.42 -4.41
N PHE A 493 -10.95 -20.33 -3.88
CA PHE A 493 -11.03 -20.81 -2.51
C PHE A 493 -10.18 -19.92 -1.61
N GLN A 494 -10.81 -19.26 -0.64
CA GLN A 494 -10.10 -18.54 0.41
C GLN A 494 -9.78 -19.52 1.54
N VAL A 495 -8.53 -19.97 1.63
CA VAL A 495 -8.11 -20.99 2.60
C VAL A 495 -7.90 -20.37 3.98
N THR A 496 -7.27 -19.20 4.02
CA THR A 496 -7.09 -18.33 5.19
C THR A 496 -7.09 -16.88 4.72
N ASP A 497 -7.07 -15.89 5.62
CA ASP A 497 -6.96 -14.47 5.23
C ASP A 497 -5.75 -14.15 4.33
N ASN A 498 -4.70 -14.97 4.42
CA ASN A 498 -3.42 -14.79 3.74
C ASN A 498 -3.19 -15.74 2.56
N ILE A 499 -4.03 -16.76 2.38
CA ILE A 499 -3.82 -17.82 1.38
C ILE A 499 -5.10 -18.05 0.57
N SER A 500 -4.97 -17.99 -0.76
CA SER A 500 -6.05 -18.36 -1.68
C SER A 500 -5.56 -19.30 -2.78
N ILE A 501 -6.45 -20.18 -3.23
CA ILE A 501 -6.21 -21.13 -4.33
C ILE A 501 -7.31 -20.93 -5.36
N THR A 502 -6.94 -20.68 -6.60
CA THR A 502 -7.87 -20.35 -7.70
C THR A 502 -7.61 -21.29 -8.88
N PRO A 503 -8.29 -22.45 -8.96
CA PRO A 503 -8.45 -23.16 -10.21
C PRO A 503 -9.31 -22.36 -11.18
N GLY A 504 -8.97 -22.44 -12.46
CA GLY A 504 -9.77 -21.88 -13.53
C GLY A 504 -9.37 -22.42 -14.89
N ILE A 505 -10.13 -22.03 -15.89
CA ILE A 505 -9.85 -22.29 -17.28
C ILE A 505 -10.28 -21.08 -18.09
N TYR A 506 -9.49 -20.75 -19.11
CA TYR A 506 -9.95 -19.87 -20.17
C TYR A 506 -9.72 -20.50 -21.53
N VAL A 507 -10.54 -20.09 -22.48
CA VAL A 507 -10.58 -20.63 -23.83
C VAL A 507 -10.68 -19.46 -24.80
N PHE A 508 -9.88 -19.48 -25.86
CA PHE A 508 -9.95 -18.52 -26.96
C PHE A 508 -10.03 -19.25 -28.29
N ASN A 509 -11.01 -18.89 -29.12
CA ASN A 509 -11.06 -19.34 -30.51
C ASN A 509 -10.19 -18.45 -31.41
N ASN A 510 -9.95 -18.90 -32.65
CA ASN A 510 -9.18 -18.15 -33.64
C ASN A 510 -7.86 -17.63 -33.06
N THR A 511 -7.06 -18.54 -32.49
CA THR A 511 -5.86 -18.17 -31.73
C THR A 511 -5.05 -17.10 -32.49
N ASN A 512 -4.73 -16.00 -31.80
CA ASN A 512 -4.03 -14.82 -32.34
C ASN A 512 -4.78 -14.04 -33.44
N GLY A 513 -6.10 -14.21 -33.58
CA GLY A 513 -6.96 -13.51 -34.55
C GLY A 513 -7.02 -14.17 -35.94
N GLN A 514 -6.39 -15.32 -36.10
CA GLN A 514 -6.30 -16.04 -37.38
C GLN A 514 -7.56 -16.89 -37.60
N GLN A 515 -8.18 -16.79 -38.79
CA GLN A 515 -9.45 -17.43 -39.13
C GLN A 515 -9.42 -18.98 -39.00
N ASP A 516 -8.23 -19.60 -39.17
CA ASP A 516 -7.99 -21.03 -38.98
C ASP A 516 -7.02 -21.32 -37.80
N GLY A 517 -6.89 -20.38 -36.86
CA GLY A 517 -5.93 -20.46 -35.76
C GLY A 517 -6.26 -21.47 -34.66
N GLY A 518 -7.31 -22.29 -34.84
CA GLY A 518 -7.78 -23.25 -33.85
C GLY A 518 -8.26 -22.61 -32.54
N THR A 519 -8.64 -23.46 -31.58
CA THR A 519 -9.04 -23.07 -30.23
C THR A 519 -7.95 -23.41 -29.24
N THR A 520 -7.56 -22.42 -28.42
CA THR A 520 -6.62 -22.58 -27.31
C THR A 520 -7.38 -22.75 -26.00
N TYR A 521 -7.03 -23.79 -25.25
CA TYR A 521 -7.55 -24.07 -23.91
C TYR A 521 -6.41 -23.94 -22.90
N VAL A 522 -6.65 -23.20 -21.82
CA VAL A 522 -5.66 -23.01 -20.76
C VAL A 522 -6.29 -23.23 -19.39
N PRO A 523 -6.24 -24.46 -18.86
CA PRO A 523 -6.46 -24.68 -17.44
C PRO A 523 -5.29 -24.11 -16.64
N PHE A 524 -5.60 -23.51 -15.49
CA PHE A 524 -4.61 -23.01 -14.56
C PHE A 524 -5.02 -23.24 -13.10
N LEU A 525 -4.03 -23.27 -12.23
CA LEU A 525 -4.16 -23.28 -10.78
C LEU A 525 -3.22 -22.22 -10.21
N LYS A 526 -3.80 -21.14 -9.69
CA LYS A 526 -3.08 -20.03 -9.06
C LYS A 526 -3.18 -20.14 -7.55
N THR A 527 -2.06 -20.17 -6.85
CA THR A 527 -2.01 -20.05 -5.39
C THR A 527 -1.35 -18.73 -5.00
N VAL A 528 -1.98 -17.95 -4.13
CA VAL A 528 -1.50 -16.64 -3.68
C VAL A 528 -1.29 -16.66 -2.18
N PHE A 529 -0.10 -16.28 -1.73
CA PHE A 529 0.26 -16.02 -0.34
C PHE A 529 0.50 -14.52 -0.14
N ARG A 530 -0.02 -13.94 0.95
CA ARG A 530 0.19 -12.54 1.33
C ARG A 530 0.66 -12.44 2.77
N PHE A 531 1.63 -11.58 3.07
CA PHE A 531 2.16 -11.39 4.43
C PHE A 531 2.65 -9.97 4.70
#